data_AF-A0A6I7NH17-F1
#
_entry.id   AF-A0A6I7NH17-F1
#
_cell.length_a   1.000
_cell.length_b   1.000
_cell.length_c   1.000
_cell.angle_alpha   90.00
_cell.angle_beta   90.00
_cell.angle_gamma   90.00
#
_symmetry.space_group_name_H-M   'P 1'
#
loop_
_entity.id
_entity.type
_entity.pdbx_description
1 polymer ?
#
loop_
_entity_poly.entity_id
_entity_poly.type
_entity_poly.pdbx_seq_one_letter_code
_entity_poly.pdbx_strand_id
1 'polypeptide(L)'
;MMEFMREIFEWLVLAALAGLLILSIRVLWLSRSIKQYFVNRKYKVETLYEHDPLHQEETYAIRIFNNNVSDTRIVAVGYFYKDRTIDYYASYLKQIGSSPTSRVVIPSREAIKVTVDGTSLMEAIEVANAGKRRIKTLRCFVTDVFGMTTTIKARKLKKIIKRHKKEKTMGLKQAKKTRIKAAKKERKALRRQRRKDRLNRFKNRCHRALVKVKTSLRKSKRGM
;
A
#
# COMPACT_ATOMS: atom_id res chain seq x y z
N MET A 1 42.77 49.93 -56.53
CA MET A 1 43.20 48.52 -56.37
C MET A 1 43.19 48.09 -54.90
N MET A 2 43.81 48.84 -53.98
CA MET A 2 43.79 48.48 -52.54
C MET A 2 42.40 48.55 -51.88
N GLU A 3 41.52 49.49 -52.27
CA GLU A 3 40.16 49.58 -51.73
C GLU A 3 39.26 48.40 -52.16
N PHE A 4 39.35 47.99 -53.43
CA PHE A 4 38.64 46.82 -53.95
C PHE A 4 39.05 45.51 -53.24
N MET A 5 40.35 45.36 -52.94
CA MET A 5 40.84 44.19 -52.18
C MET A 5 40.36 44.20 -50.72
N ARG A 6 40.19 45.37 -50.11
CA ARG A 6 39.61 45.49 -48.76
C ARG A 6 38.13 45.13 -48.74
N GLU A 7 37.37 45.62 -49.72
CA GLU A 7 35.93 45.33 -49.81
C GLU A 7 35.66 43.83 -49.99
N ILE A 8 36.40 43.16 -50.87
CA ILE A 8 36.31 41.70 -51.03
C ILE A 8 36.70 40.97 -49.74
N PHE A 9 37.74 41.43 -49.05
CA PHE A 9 38.17 40.85 -47.78
C PHE A 9 37.09 40.99 -46.70
N GLU A 10 36.44 42.16 -46.59
CA GLU A 10 35.33 42.40 -45.65
C GLU A 10 34.14 41.46 -45.93
N TRP A 11 33.76 41.30 -47.19
CA TRP A 11 32.71 40.35 -47.58
C TRP A 11 33.08 38.90 -47.28
N LEU A 12 34.35 38.52 -47.47
CA LEU A 12 34.85 37.18 -47.17
C LEU A 12 34.83 36.90 -45.66
N VAL A 13 35.23 37.88 -44.84
CA VAL A 13 35.16 37.78 -43.37
C VAL A 13 33.72 37.70 -42.89
N LEU A 14 32.80 38.50 -43.45
CA LEU A 14 31.37 38.43 -43.15
C LEU A 14 30.76 37.08 -43.52
N ALA A 15 31.11 36.54 -44.70
CA ALA A 15 30.66 35.22 -45.14
C ALA A 15 31.20 34.10 -44.23
N ALA A 16 32.46 34.19 -43.81
CA ALA A 16 33.07 33.25 -42.87
C ALA A 16 32.39 33.29 -41.48
N LEU A 17 32.09 34.49 -40.97
CA LEU A 17 31.34 34.66 -39.71
C LEU A 17 29.92 34.10 -39.81
N ALA A 18 29.21 34.36 -40.91
CA ALA A 18 27.88 33.80 -41.15
C ALA A 18 27.93 32.26 -41.21
N GLY A 19 28.94 31.70 -41.88
CA GLY A 19 29.19 30.25 -41.93
C GLY A 19 29.42 29.65 -40.54
N LEU A 20 30.28 30.27 -39.72
CA LEU A 20 30.54 29.85 -38.34
C LEU A 20 29.28 29.89 -37.48
N LEU A 21 28.44 30.91 -37.66
CA LEU A 21 27.20 31.08 -36.91
C LEU A 21 26.19 29.98 -37.26
N ILE A 22 26.03 29.66 -38.54
CA ILE A 22 25.17 28.56 -39.01
C ILE A 22 25.67 27.22 -38.45
N LEU A 23 26.98 26.99 -38.49
CA LEU A 23 27.59 25.74 -38.01
C LEU A 23 27.39 25.58 -36.49
N SER A 24 27.54 26.68 -35.74
CA SER A 24 27.28 26.72 -34.30
C SER A 24 25.83 26.39 -33.95
N ILE A 25 24.86 26.94 -34.70
CA ILE A 25 23.43 26.63 -34.52
C ILE A 25 23.17 25.13 -34.79
N ARG A 26 23.78 24.56 -35.84
CA ARG A 26 23.62 23.14 -36.18
C ARG A 26 24.17 22.22 -35.09
N VAL A 27 25.34 22.52 -34.54
CA VAL A 27 25.94 21.75 -33.43
C VAL A 27 25.06 21.82 -32.18
N LEU A 28 24.54 23.00 -31.83
CA LEU A 28 23.63 23.16 -30.70
C LEU A 28 22.33 22.36 -30.89
N TRP A 29 21.77 22.35 -32.10
CA TRP A 29 20.57 21.60 -32.42
C TRP A 29 20.80 20.08 -32.30
N LEU A 30 21.89 19.58 -32.85
CA LEU A 30 22.25 18.16 -32.76
C LEU A 30 22.51 17.72 -31.30
N SER A 31 23.24 18.55 -30.53
CA SER A 31 23.47 18.33 -29.10
C SER A 31 22.16 18.22 -28.32
N ARG A 32 21.18 19.08 -28.62
CA ARG A 32 19.86 19.04 -27.97
C ARG A 32 19.11 17.76 -28.31
N SER A 33 19.14 17.33 -29.57
CA SER A 33 18.51 16.07 -30.00
C SER A 33 19.16 14.86 -29.33
N ILE A 34 20.50 14.80 -29.30
CA ILE A 34 21.25 13.73 -28.64
C ILE A 34 20.92 13.66 -27.14
N LYS A 35 20.81 14.81 -26.46
CA LYS A 35 20.37 14.85 -25.05
C LYS A 35 19.03 14.17 -24.85
N GLN A 36 18.06 14.32 -25.75
CA GLN A 36 16.76 13.67 -25.59
C GLN A 36 16.84 12.14 -25.68
N TYR A 37 17.75 11.59 -26.50
CA TYR A 37 18.01 10.15 -26.56
C TYR A 37 18.68 9.62 -25.28
N PHE A 38 19.56 10.39 -24.65
CA PHE A 38 20.16 10.04 -23.36
C PHE A 38 19.28 10.35 -22.14
N VAL A 39 18.27 11.21 -22.29
CA VAL A 39 17.23 11.50 -21.28
C VAL A 39 16.10 10.46 -21.33
N ASN A 40 16.40 9.25 -21.81
CA ASN A 40 15.51 8.13 -21.56
C ASN A 40 15.49 7.85 -20.05
N ARG A 41 14.30 7.77 -19.45
CA ARG A 41 14.15 7.54 -18.02
C ARG A 41 14.98 6.32 -17.62
N LYS A 42 15.98 6.55 -16.76
CA LYS A 42 16.98 5.56 -16.34
C LYS A 42 16.36 4.23 -15.92
N TYR A 43 15.19 4.30 -15.27
CA TYR A 43 14.45 3.13 -14.83
C TYR A 43 13.04 3.10 -15.41
N LYS A 44 12.63 1.92 -15.87
CA LYS A 44 11.22 1.56 -16.06
C LYS A 44 10.79 0.73 -14.86
N VAL A 45 9.85 1.24 -14.06
CA VAL A 45 9.40 0.61 -12.83
C VAL A 45 7.98 0.07 -13.01
N GLU A 46 7.79 -1.21 -12.73
CA GLU A 46 6.50 -1.88 -12.83
C GLU A 46 6.13 -2.50 -11.49
N THR A 47 4.88 -2.32 -11.07
CA THR A 47 4.34 -2.97 -9.87
C THR A 47 3.57 -4.21 -10.29
N LEU A 48 4.05 -5.36 -9.87
CA LEU A 48 3.45 -6.67 -10.08
C LEU A 48 2.67 -7.09 -8.83
N TYR A 49 1.59 -7.82 -9.08
CA TYR A 49 0.79 -8.46 -8.06
C TYR A 49 0.54 -9.87 -8.56
N GLU A 50 1.09 -10.85 -7.85
CA GLU A 50 0.95 -12.27 -8.12
C GLU A 50 0.16 -12.86 -6.95
N HIS A 51 -0.96 -13.49 -7.26
CA HIS A 51 -1.77 -14.21 -6.28
C HIS A 51 -1.58 -15.69 -6.55
N ASP A 52 -0.97 -16.41 -5.61
CA ASP A 52 -0.84 -17.85 -5.73
C ASP A 52 -2.14 -18.52 -5.23
N PRO A 53 -2.94 -19.15 -6.11
CA PRO A 53 -4.20 -19.78 -5.72
C PRO A 53 -3.99 -21.02 -4.85
N LEU A 54 -2.81 -21.67 -4.86
CA LEU A 54 -2.54 -22.84 -4.03
C LEU A 54 -2.27 -22.47 -2.58
N HIS A 55 -1.43 -21.46 -2.35
CA HIS A 55 -1.02 -21.07 -1.00
C HIS A 55 -1.85 -19.91 -0.42
N GLN A 56 -2.76 -19.31 -1.21
CA GLN A 56 -3.47 -18.07 -0.88
C GLN A 56 -2.54 -16.90 -0.52
N GLU A 57 -1.26 -17.00 -0.86
CA GLU A 57 -0.26 -15.99 -0.57
C GLU A 57 -0.30 -14.89 -1.64
N GLU A 58 -0.39 -13.65 -1.18
CA GLU A 58 -0.36 -12.48 -2.03
C GLU A 58 1.05 -11.93 -2.08
N THR A 59 1.71 -12.14 -3.22
CA THR A 59 3.06 -11.63 -3.43
C THR A 59 3.00 -10.32 -4.18
N TYR A 60 3.43 -9.25 -3.51
CA TYR A 60 3.61 -7.95 -4.12
C TYR A 60 5.05 -7.86 -4.62
N ALA A 61 5.27 -7.36 -5.84
CA ALA A 61 6.62 -7.21 -6.35
C ALA A 61 6.81 -5.90 -7.11
N ILE A 62 8.02 -5.35 -6.99
CA ILE A 62 8.48 -4.22 -7.77
C ILE A 62 9.50 -4.76 -8.77
N ARG A 63 9.18 -4.65 -10.06
CA ARG A 63 10.12 -4.95 -11.13
C ARG A 63 10.78 -3.64 -11.57
N ILE A 64 12.09 -3.58 -11.47
CA ILE A 64 12.89 -2.41 -11.86
C ILE A 64 13.70 -2.83 -13.08
N PHE A 65 13.42 -2.22 -14.24
CA PHE A 65 14.16 -2.46 -15.47
C PHE A 65 15.11 -1.28 -15.72
N ASN A 66 16.38 -1.60 -15.96
CA ASN A 66 17.39 -0.64 -16.34
C ASN A 66 17.29 -0.34 -17.84
N ASN A 67 16.72 0.82 -18.18
CA ASN A 67 16.62 1.28 -19.56
C ASN A 67 17.90 1.92 -20.09
N ASN A 68 18.89 2.12 -19.21
CA ASN A 68 20.16 2.73 -19.56
C ASN A 68 21.07 1.74 -20.31
N VAL A 69 22.02 2.29 -21.07
CA VAL A 69 23.05 1.51 -21.79
C VAL A 69 24.17 1.08 -20.84
N SER A 70 24.36 1.81 -19.74
CA SER A 70 25.31 1.43 -18.69
C SER A 70 24.62 0.82 -17.47
N ASP A 71 25.41 0.06 -16.72
CA ASP A 71 25.00 -0.51 -15.44
C ASP A 71 24.63 0.58 -14.45
N THR A 72 23.65 0.27 -13.61
CA THR A 72 23.11 1.23 -12.67
C THR A 72 23.09 0.67 -11.27
N ARG A 73 23.42 1.51 -10.29
CA ARG A 73 23.44 1.12 -8.89
C ARG A 73 22.22 1.71 -8.21
N ILE A 74 21.55 0.95 -7.37
CA ILE A 74 20.40 1.45 -6.61
C ILE A 74 20.72 1.49 -5.13
N VAL A 75 20.15 2.47 -4.43
CA VAL A 75 20.35 2.67 -2.99
C VAL A 75 19.04 2.52 -2.22
N ALA A 76 17.90 2.82 -2.85
CA ALA A 76 16.60 2.68 -2.22
C ALA A 76 15.52 2.26 -3.24
N VAL A 77 14.57 1.45 -2.79
CA VAL A 77 13.44 1.00 -3.60
C VAL A 77 12.24 0.75 -2.71
N GLY A 78 11.08 1.26 -3.10
CA GLY A 78 9.87 0.96 -2.36
C GLY A 78 8.68 1.82 -2.77
N TYR A 79 7.89 2.22 -1.77
CA TYR A 79 6.68 3.00 -1.98
C TYR A 79 6.67 4.31 -1.18
N PHE A 80 6.27 5.39 -1.83
CA PHE A 80 5.83 6.62 -1.19
C PHE A 80 4.32 6.58 -0.95
N TYR A 81 3.94 6.79 0.30
CA TYR A 81 2.56 6.95 0.71
C TYR A 81 2.39 8.18 1.60
N LYS A 82 1.70 9.20 1.08
CA LYS A 82 1.65 10.55 1.70
C LYS A 82 3.08 11.08 1.87
N ASP A 83 3.45 11.44 3.08
CA ASP A 83 4.73 12.03 3.46
C ASP A 83 5.65 10.97 4.11
N ARG A 84 5.37 9.68 3.86
CA ARG A 84 6.16 8.56 4.37
C ARG A 84 6.75 7.72 3.24
N THR A 85 7.99 7.32 3.46
CA THR A 85 8.75 6.40 2.61
C THR A 85 8.71 5.01 3.25
N ILE A 86 8.33 4.01 2.47
CA ILE A 86 8.36 2.60 2.86
C ILE A 86 9.43 1.96 1.97
N ASP A 87 10.62 1.78 2.52
CA ASP A 87 11.79 1.27 1.81
C ASP A 87 11.94 -0.24 2.03
N TYR A 88 12.21 -0.95 0.94
CA TYR A 88 12.37 -2.40 0.88
C TYR A 88 13.79 -2.80 0.44
N TYR A 89 14.72 -1.86 0.28
CA TYR A 89 16.09 -2.16 -0.14
C TYR A 89 16.81 -3.13 0.81
N ALA A 90 16.75 -2.88 2.11
CA ALA A 90 17.35 -3.77 3.11
C ALA A 90 16.68 -5.16 3.12
N SER A 91 15.35 -5.22 2.95
CA SER A 91 14.61 -6.47 2.85
C SER A 91 15.01 -7.25 1.60
N TYR A 92 15.24 -6.55 0.49
CA TYR A 92 15.71 -7.15 -0.75
C TYR A 92 17.12 -7.74 -0.61
N LEU A 93 18.07 -7.01 -0.01
CA LEU A 93 19.41 -7.53 0.25
C LEU A 93 19.39 -8.83 1.07
N LYS A 94 18.51 -8.88 2.08
CA LYS A 94 18.30 -10.11 2.88
C LYS A 94 17.72 -11.26 2.04
N GLN A 95 16.77 -10.97 1.14
CA GLN A 95 16.17 -12.00 0.27
C GLN A 95 17.19 -12.65 -0.66
N ILE A 96 18.15 -11.89 -1.16
CA ILE A 96 19.21 -12.40 -2.05
C ILE A 96 20.45 -12.91 -1.29
N GLY A 97 20.38 -13.03 0.05
CA GLY A 97 21.49 -13.51 0.88
C GLY A 97 22.72 -12.60 0.90
N SER A 98 22.55 -11.31 0.57
CA SER A 98 23.65 -10.34 0.50
C SER A 98 23.85 -9.58 1.81
N SER A 99 25.08 -9.11 2.04
CA SER A 99 25.42 -8.24 3.17
C SER A 99 24.60 -6.94 3.12
N PRO A 100 24.23 -6.35 4.27
CA PRO A 100 23.61 -5.01 4.34
C PRO A 100 24.45 -3.90 3.68
N THR A 101 25.76 -4.09 3.58
CA THR A 101 26.69 -3.14 2.95
C THR A 101 26.84 -3.34 1.44
N SER A 102 26.29 -4.43 0.90
CA SER A 102 26.37 -4.74 -0.52
C SER A 102 25.61 -3.73 -1.36
N ARG A 103 26.19 -3.39 -2.52
CA ARG A 103 25.57 -2.51 -3.50
C ARG A 103 24.85 -3.35 -4.54
N VAL A 104 23.57 -3.07 -4.76
CA VAL A 104 22.82 -3.71 -5.85
C VAL A 104 23.12 -2.99 -7.16
N VAL A 105 23.63 -3.75 -8.13
CA VAL A 105 23.86 -3.28 -9.51
C VAL A 105 22.84 -3.97 -10.40
N ILE A 106 22.14 -3.18 -11.21
CA ILE A 106 21.24 -3.67 -12.27
C ILE A 106 22.01 -3.49 -13.58
N PRO A 107 22.37 -4.59 -14.27
CA PRO A 107 23.06 -4.50 -15.55
C PRO A 107 22.26 -3.76 -16.60
N SER A 108 22.94 -3.28 -17.63
CA SER A 108 22.30 -2.68 -18.81
C SER A 108 21.21 -3.58 -19.40
N ARG A 109 20.03 -3.02 -19.68
CA ARG A 109 18.88 -3.72 -20.27
C ARG A 109 18.32 -4.90 -19.46
N GLU A 110 18.73 -5.07 -18.21
CA GLU A 110 18.21 -6.11 -17.32
C GLU A 110 17.20 -5.56 -16.31
N ALA A 111 16.54 -6.49 -15.61
CA ALA A 111 15.64 -6.15 -14.52
C ALA A 111 15.89 -6.96 -13.26
N ILE A 112 15.63 -6.33 -12.13
CA ILE A 112 15.52 -7.01 -10.84
C ILE A 112 14.05 -7.04 -10.39
N LYS A 113 13.70 -8.08 -9.63
CA LYS A 113 12.40 -8.23 -8.97
C LYS A 113 12.63 -8.11 -7.46
N VAL A 114 12.04 -7.09 -6.86
CA VAL A 114 12.03 -6.88 -5.40
C VAL A 114 10.71 -7.38 -4.87
N THR A 115 10.75 -8.44 -4.06
CA THR A 115 9.56 -8.99 -3.43
C THR A 115 9.22 -8.19 -2.17
N VAL A 116 7.96 -7.81 -2.06
CA VAL A 116 7.42 -6.98 -0.99
C VAL A 116 6.39 -7.80 -0.22
N ASP A 117 6.57 -7.84 1.10
CA ASP A 117 5.54 -8.39 1.98
C ASP A 117 4.32 -7.46 1.98
N GLY A 118 3.18 -8.01 1.56
CA GLY A 118 1.92 -7.30 1.50
C GLY A 118 1.40 -6.88 2.87
N THR A 119 1.68 -7.67 3.89
CA THR A 119 1.17 -7.43 5.25
C THR A 119 1.80 -6.18 5.84
N SER A 120 3.14 -6.10 5.83
CA SER A 120 3.89 -4.92 6.26
C SER A 120 3.51 -3.67 5.47
N LEU A 121 3.31 -3.77 4.16
CA LEU A 121 2.86 -2.65 3.33
C LEU A 121 1.48 -2.15 3.76
N MET A 122 0.53 -3.05 3.99
CA MET A 122 -0.82 -2.70 4.44
C MET A 122 -0.80 -2.04 5.82
N GLU A 123 -0.04 -2.57 6.76
CA GLU A 123 0.12 -2.00 8.09
C GLU A 123 0.71 -0.59 8.04
N ALA A 124 1.79 -0.39 7.29
CA ALA A 124 2.40 0.92 7.10
C ALA A 124 1.40 1.94 6.54
N ILE A 125 0.56 1.53 5.59
CA ILE A 125 -0.51 2.36 5.01
C ILE A 125 -1.65 2.61 5.99
N GLU A 126 -2.00 1.64 6.84
CA GLU A 126 -3.02 1.78 7.88
C GLU A 126 -2.57 2.79 8.95
N VAL A 127 -1.34 2.65 9.45
CA VAL A 127 -0.71 3.58 10.40
C VAL A 127 -0.66 4.99 9.80
N ALA A 128 -0.16 5.13 8.56
CA ALA A 128 -0.11 6.40 7.87
C ALA A 128 -1.50 7.00 7.60
N ASN A 129 -2.57 6.20 7.63
CA ASN A 129 -3.93 6.66 7.45
C ASN A 129 -4.67 7.09 8.71
N ALA A 130 -4.16 6.79 9.90
CA ALA A 130 -4.82 7.13 11.16
C ALA A 130 -6.33 6.79 11.13
N GLY A 131 -6.69 5.59 10.64
CA GLY A 131 -8.08 5.14 10.55
C GLY A 131 -8.95 5.75 9.44
N LYS A 132 -8.45 6.70 8.63
CA LYS A 132 -9.22 7.29 7.51
C LYS A 132 -9.61 6.22 6.48
N ARG A 133 -10.86 6.27 5.98
CA ARG A 133 -11.36 5.29 4.98
C ARG A 133 -10.72 5.44 3.60
N ARG A 134 -10.41 6.67 3.19
CA ARG A 134 -9.90 6.97 1.83
C ARG A 134 -8.41 6.71 1.74
N ILE A 135 -8.00 5.88 0.78
CA ILE A 135 -6.59 5.64 0.46
C ILE A 135 -6.13 6.69 -0.56
N LYS A 136 -5.12 7.49 -0.21
CA LYS A 136 -4.45 8.46 -1.11
C LYS A 136 -3.63 7.75 -2.21
N THR A 137 -2.96 8.51 -3.06
CA THR A 137 -2.14 7.95 -4.14
C THR A 137 -0.91 7.25 -3.58
N LEU A 138 -0.64 6.03 -4.05
CA LEU A 138 0.56 5.27 -3.79
C LEU A 138 1.51 5.43 -4.98
N ARG A 139 2.77 5.75 -4.74
CA ARG A 139 3.80 5.84 -5.78
C ARG A 139 4.91 4.83 -5.48
N CYS A 140 5.33 4.08 -6.47
CA CYS A 140 6.55 3.30 -6.41
C CYS A 140 7.73 4.22 -6.70
N PHE A 141 8.86 4.00 -6.04
CA PHE A 141 10.09 4.74 -6.28
C PHE A 141 11.31 3.85 -6.35
N VAL A 142 12.31 4.33 -7.07
CA VAL A 142 13.67 3.79 -7.13
C VAL A 142 14.62 4.96 -7.10
N THR A 143 15.62 4.88 -6.21
CA THR A 143 16.64 5.92 -6.03
C THR A 143 18.01 5.33 -6.34
N ASP A 144 18.74 6.03 -7.20
CA ASP A 144 20.11 5.74 -7.62
C ASP A 144 21.14 6.28 -6.63
N VAL A 145 22.40 5.87 -6.76
CA VAL A 145 23.55 6.37 -5.99
C VAL A 145 23.73 7.88 -6.13
N PHE A 146 23.37 8.45 -7.28
CA PHE A 146 23.41 9.90 -7.50
C PHE A 146 22.22 10.66 -6.89
N GLY A 147 21.35 9.98 -6.12
CA GLY A 147 20.16 10.59 -5.52
C GLY A 147 18.99 10.83 -6.48
N MET A 148 19.14 10.49 -7.76
CA MET A 148 18.07 10.61 -8.74
C MET A 148 16.97 9.60 -8.44
N THR A 149 15.75 10.08 -8.20
CA THR A 149 14.61 9.25 -7.83
C THR A 149 13.60 9.18 -8.97
N THR A 150 13.37 7.98 -9.50
CA THR A 150 12.31 7.73 -10.48
C THR A 150 11.05 7.29 -9.75
N THR A 151 9.91 7.96 -10.00
CA THR A 151 8.63 7.63 -9.35
C THR A 151 7.53 7.30 -10.35
N ILE A 152 6.72 6.29 -10.04
CA ILE A 152 5.59 5.86 -10.87
C ILE A 152 4.35 5.62 -10.00
N LYS A 153 3.17 6.00 -10.47
CA LYS A 153 1.91 5.81 -9.74
C LYS A 153 1.53 4.31 -9.73
N ALA A 154 1.48 3.70 -8.55
CA ALA A 154 1.11 2.30 -8.36
C ALA A 154 -0.43 2.13 -8.36
N ARG A 155 -1.07 2.39 -9.52
CA ARG A 155 -2.55 2.41 -9.63
C ARG A 155 -3.18 1.03 -9.36
N LYS A 156 -2.58 -0.04 -9.88
CA LYS A 156 -3.06 -1.43 -9.70
C LYS A 156 -3.02 -1.83 -8.23
N LEU A 157 -1.86 -1.65 -7.60
CA LEU A 157 -1.65 -1.91 -6.17
C LEU A 157 -2.62 -1.13 -5.28
N LYS A 158 -2.84 0.16 -5.56
CA LYS A 158 -3.84 0.95 -4.84
C LYS A 158 -5.26 0.35 -4.90
N LYS A 159 -5.67 -0.21 -6.05
CA LYS A 159 -7.00 -0.84 -6.19
C LYS A 159 -7.10 -2.08 -5.30
N ILE A 160 -6.04 -2.87 -5.24
CA ILE A 160 -5.96 -4.10 -4.44
C ILE A 160 -6.02 -3.76 -2.94
N ILE A 161 -5.18 -2.85 -2.46
CA ILE A 161 -5.19 -2.41 -1.05
C ILE A 161 -6.56 -1.82 -0.66
N LYS A 162 -7.22 -1.10 -1.58
CA LYS A 162 -8.59 -0.60 -1.36
C LYS A 162 -9.61 -1.73 -1.23
N ARG A 163 -9.44 -2.82 -1.97
CA ARG A 163 -10.28 -4.02 -1.89
C ARG A 163 -10.10 -4.70 -0.53
N HIS A 164 -8.86 -5.02 -0.12
CA HIS A 164 -8.58 -5.62 1.20
C HIS A 164 -9.15 -4.80 2.35
N LYS A 165 -8.93 -3.47 2.32
CA LYS A 165 -9.48 -2.58 3.36
C LYS A 165 -11.00 -2.62 3.41
N LYS A 166 -11.67 -2.71 2.26
CA LYS A 166 -13.14 -2.81 2.20
C LYS A 166 -13.60 -4.15 2.80
N GLU A 167 -12.96 -5.26 2.43
CA GLU A 167 -13.26 -6.60 2.94
C GLU A 167 -13.07 -6.69 4.45
N LYS A 168 -11.92 -6.24 4.97
CA LYS A 168 -11.64 -6.13 6.42
C LYS A 168 -12.73 -5.33 7.14
N THR A 169 -13.12 -4.18 6.57
CA THR A 169 -14.19 -3.34 7.16
C THR A 169 -15.56 -4.03 7.14
N MET A 170 -15.89 -4.76 6.07
CA MET A 170 -17.15 -5.49 5.99
C MET A 170 -17.20 -6.67 6.96
N GLY A 171 -16.11 -7.44 7.07
CA GLY A 171 -15.97 -8.53 8.04
C GLY A 171 -16.14 -8.03 9.48
N LEU A 172 -15.49 -6.93 9.86
CA LEU A 172 -15.66 -6.31 11.18
C LEU A 172 -17.10 -5.87 11.46
N LYS A 173 -17.80 -5.31 10.45
CA LYS A 173 -19.21 -4.93 10.60
C LYS A 173 -20.12 -6.15 10.78
N GLN A 174 -19.88 -7.22 10.02
CA GLN A 174 -20.64 -8.46 10.14
C GLN A 174 -20.40 -9.11 11.51
N ALA A 175 -19.15 -9.22 11.96
CA ALA A 175 -18.79 -9.71 13.28
C ALA A 175 -19.42 -8.90 14.42
N LYS A 176 -19.48 -7.57 14.30
CA LYS A 176 -20.17 -6.72 15.28
C LYS A 176 -21.67 -6.99 15.29
N LYS A 177 -22.30 -7.15 14.11
CA LYS A 177 -23.73 -7.48 14.01
C LYS A 177 -24.06 -8.85 14.60
N THR A 178 -23.23 -9.87 14.37
CA THR A 178 -23.43 -11.21 14.93
C THR A 178 -23.28 -11.20 16.45
N ARG A 179 -22.25 -10.53 16.99
CA ARG A 179 -22.08 -10.34 18.45
C ARG A 179 -23.28 -9.65 19.09
N ILE A 180 -23.79 -8.57 18.48
CA ILE A 180 -24.99 -7.87 18.99
C ILE A 180 -26.23 -8.78 18.94
N LYS A 181 -26.42 -9.56 17.87
CA LYS A 181 -27.53 -10.51 17.76
C LYS A 181 -27.44 -11.61 18.82
N ALA A 182 -26.25 -12.16 19.06
CA ALA A 182 -26.01 -13.17 20.08
C ALA A 182 -26.32 -12.63 21.49
N ALA A 183 -25.78 -11.45 21.85
CA ALA A 183 -26.05 -10.79 23.12
C ALA A 183 -27.56 -10.50 23.33
N LYS A 184 -28.28 -10.13 22.26
CA LYS A 184 -29.74 -9.94 22.31
C LYS A 184 -30.49 -11.27 22.56
N LYS A 185 -30.05 -12.37 21.94
CA LYS A 185 -30.64 -13.71 22.15
C LYS A 185 -30.42 -14.18 23.58
N GLU A 186 -29.20 -14.05 24.11
CA GLU A 186 -28.87 -14.40 25.50
C GLU A 186 -29.70 -13.58 26.50
N ARG A 187 -29.80 -12.25 26.31
CA ARG A 187 -30.65 -11.39 27.16
C ARG A 187 -32.11 -11.81 27.13
N LYS A 188 -32.64 -12.23 25.96
CA LYS A 188 -34.02 -12.75 25.84
C LYS A 188 -34.18 -14.09 26.55
N ALA A 189 -33.21 -15.00 26.42
CA ALA A 189 -33.22 -16.29 27.11
C ALA A 189 -33.19 -16.12 28.63
N LEU A 190 -32.29 -15.28 29.15
CA LEU A 190 -32.20 -14.95 30.57
C LEU A 190 -33.50 -14.33 31.10
N ARG A 191 -34.13 -13.41 30.34
CA ARG A 191 -35.45 -12.85 30.70
C ARG A 191 -36.54 -13.92 30.76
N ARG A 192 -36.55 -14.88 29.83
CA ARG A 192 -37.52 -16.00 29.84
C ARG A 192 -37.30 -16.92 31.04
N GLN A 193 -36.05 -17.24 31.37
CA GLN A 193 -35.70 -18.05 32.54
C GLN A 193 -36.13 -17.36 33.84
N ARG A 194 -35.80 -16.07 34.02
CA ARG A 194 -36.26 -15.28 35.16
C ARG A 194 -37.79 -15.23 35.31
N ARG A 195 -38.54 -15.22 34.20
CA ARG A 195 -40.01 -15.31 34.23
C ARG A 195 -40.49 -16.67 34.72
N LYS A 196 -39.90 -17.77 34.23
CA LYS A 196 -40.20 -19.13 34.72
C LYS A 196 -39.88 -19.26 36.21
N ASP A 197 -38.74 -18.74 36.66
CA ASP A 197 -38.33 -18.80 38.07
C ASP A 197 -39.26 -17.99 38.97
N ARG A 198 -39.77 -16.83 38.50
CA ARG A 198 -40.77 -16.04 39.22
C ARG A 198 -42.09 -16.80 39.34
N LEU A 199 -42.54 -17.44 38.27
CA LEU A 199 -43.77 -18.24 38.27
C LEU A 199 -43.65 -19.43 39.22
N ASN A 200 -42.53 -20.15 39.18
CA ASN A 200 -42.26 -21.27 40.08
C ASN A 200 -42.19 -20.81 41.54
N ARG A 201 -41.55 -19.67 41.82
CA ARG A 201 -41.56 -19.07 43.16
C ARG A 201 -42.97 -18.74 43.63
N PHE A 202 -43.82 -18.20 42.76
CA PHE A 202 -45.22 -17.91 43.08
C PHE A 202 -46.01 -19.19 43.39
N LYS A 203 -45.93 -20.21 42.51
CA LYS A 203 -46.56 -21.52 42.74
C LYS A 203 -46.12 -22.15 44.05
N ASN A 204 -44.82 -22.12 44.36
CA ASN A 204 -44.27 -22.64 45.61
C ASN A 204 -44.79 -21.87 46.83
N ARG A 205 -44.98 -20.54 46.73
CA ARG A 205 -45.60 -19.74 47.81
C ARG A 205 -47.06 -20.13 48.03
N CYS A 206 -47.86 -20.25 46.98
CA CYS A 206 -49.26 -20.68 47.07
C CYS A 206 -49.37 -22.10 47.66
N HIS A 207 -48.52 -23.03 47.21
CA HIS A 207 -48.51 -24.39 47.75
C HIS A 207 -48.17 -24.40 49.24
N ARG A 208 -47.15 -23.63 49.67
CA ARG A 208 -46.81 -23.51 51.10
C ARG A 208 -47.96 -22.90 51.92
N ALA A 209 -48.65 -21.90 51.40
CA ALA A 209 -49.82 -21.30 52.06
C ALA A 209 -50.98 -22.30 52.19
N LEU A 210 -51.30 -23.05 51.13
CA LEU A 210 -52.31 -24.11 51.15
C LEU A 210 -51.99 -25.21 52.16
N VAL A 211 -50.72 -25.64 52.24
CA VAL A 211 -50.28 -26.62 53.24
C VAL A 211 -50.46 -26.07 54.65
N LYS A 212 -50.06 -24.81 54.91
CA LYS A 212 -50.28 -24.15 56.21
C LYS A 212 -51.76 -24.13 56.61
N VAL A 213 -52.64 -23.72 55.70
CA VAL A 213 -54.10 -23.68 55.95
C VAL A 213 -54.67 -25.08 56.20
N LYS A 214 -54.26 -26.09 55.44
CA LYS A 214 -54.67 -27.48 55.68
C LYS A 214 -54.18 -27.99 57.04
N THR A 215 -52.95 -27.67 57.44
CA THR A 215 -52.42 -28.06 58.76
C THR A 215 -53.11 -27.35 59.92
N SER A 216 -53.47 -26.07 59.78
CA SER A 216 -54.21 -25.33 60.81
C SER A 216 -55.65 -25.84 60.94
N LEU A 217 -56.33 -26.14 59.84
CA LEU A 217 -57.67 -26.77 59.84
C LEU A 217 -57.64 -28.16 60.48
N ARG A 218 -56.61 -28.98 60.20
CA ARG A 218 -56.43 -30.28 60.86
C ARG A 218 -56.13 -30.19 62.35
N LYS A 219 -55.39 -29.17 62.80
CA LYS A 219 -55.16 -28.92 64.23
C LYS A 219 -56.44 -28.47 64.94
N SER A 220 -57.24 -27.60 64.33
CA SER A 220 -58.54 -27.19 64.86
C SER A 220 -59.53 -28.36 65.01
N LYS A 221 -59.55 -29.30 64.06
CA LYS A 221 -60.37 -30.53 64.15
C LYS A 221 -59.88 -31.59 65.15
N ARG A 222 -58.68 -31.44 65.72
CA ARG A 222 -58.13 -32.35 66.74
C ARG A 222 -58.10 -31.74 68.15
N GLY A 223 -58.48 -30.47 68.28
CA GLY A 223 -58.60 -29.76 69.56
C GLY A 223 -60.05 -29.56 70.02
N MET A 224 -61.01 -30.12 69.30
CA MET A 224 -62.34 -30.53 69.81
C MET A 224 -62.31 -32.04 69.98
#